data_AF-A0A529K0P2-F1
#
_entry.id   AF-A0A529K0P2-F1
#
_cell.length_a   1.000
_cell.length_b   1.000
_cell.length_c   1.000
_cell.angle_alpha   90.00
_cell.angle_beta   90.00
_cell.angle_gamma   90.00
#
_symmetry.space_group_name_H-M   'P 1'
#
loop_
_entity.id
_entity.type
_entity.pdbx_description
1 polymer ?
#
loop_
_entity_poly.entity_id
_entity_poly.type
_entity_poly.pdbx_seq_one_letter_code
_entity_poly.pdbx_strand_id
1 'polypeptide(L)' 'MRKAVRIAGRDVLFAMAAQAEYGPHLQRLFTPVMTGVGPVEAGVRLGAELSWLKSERALPDLVV' A
#
# COMPACT_ATOMS: atom_id res chain seq x y z
N MET A 1 -12.11 0.60 4.44
CA MET A 1 -11.35 -0.65 4.65
C MET A 1 -9.91 -0.26 4.93
N ARG A 2 -9.29 -0.75 6.01
CA ARG A 2 -7.89 -0.40 6.32
C ARG A 2 -6.97 -1.03 5.28
N LYS A 3 -6.17 -0.20 4.59
CA LYS A 3 -5.17 -0.64 3.60
C LYS A 3 -3.87 -1.14 4.25
N ALA A 4 -3.59 -0.72 5.49
CA ALA A 4 -2.42 -1.19 6.24
C ALA A 4 -2.72 -2.46 7.06
N VAL A 5 -1.75 -3.37 7.12
CA VAL A 5 -1.77 -4.58 7.94
C VAL A 5 -0.96 -4.35 9.22
N ARG A 6 -1.47 -4.84 10.35
CA ARG A 6 -0.81 -4.71 11.65
C ARG A 6 0.20 -5.84 11.85
N ILE A 7 1.48 -5.52 11.94
CA ILE A 7 2.57 -6.48 12.19
C ILE A 7 3.40 -6.00 13.39
N ALA A 8 3.49 -6.83 14.43
CA ALA A 8 4.24 -6.50 15.65
C ALA A 8 3.90 -5.11 16.25
N GLY A 9 2.62 -4.73 16.20
CA GLY A 9 2.17 -3.42 16.71
C GLY A 9 2.32 -2.24 15.75
N ARG A 10 2.90 -2.43 14.55
CA ARG A 10 3.11 -1.39 13.53
C ARG A 10 2.16 -1.54 12.33
N ASP A 11 1.71 -0.42 11.79
CA ASP A 11 0.88 -0.37 10.58
C ASP A 11 1.77 -0.40 9.32
N VAL A 12 1.67 -1.47 8.53
CA VAL A 12 2.47 -1.70 7.31
C VAL A 12 1.58 -1.60 6.08
N LEU A 13 1.93 -0.71 5.15
CA LEU A 13 1.24 -0.53 3.87
C LEU A 13 2.04 -1.21 2.75
N PHE A 14 1.43 -2.19 2.08
CA PHE A 14 2.05 -2.85 0.94
C PHE A 14 1.67 -2.12 -0.37
N ALA A 15 2.65 -1.87 -1.23
CA ALA A 15 2.49 -1.27 -2.55
C ALA A 15 2.92 -2.28 -3.62
N MET A 16 2.14 -2.40 -4.69
CA MET A 16 2.48 -3.28 -5.82
C MET A 16 2.16 -2.58 -7.14
N ALA A 17 2.95 -2.83 -8.18
CA ALA A 17 2.81 -2.13 -9.45
C ALA A 17 1.67 -2.73 -10.28
N ALA A 18 1.58 -4.07 -10.35
CA ALA A 18 0.66 -4.77 -11.24
C ALA A 18 0.01 -6.01 -10.62
N GLN A 19 -1.20 -6.35 -11.07
CA GLN A 19 -1.95 -7.50 -10.54
C GLN A 19 -1.24 -8.84 -10.74
N ALA A 20 -0.42 -8.96 -11.78
CA ALA A 20 0.38 -10.16 -12.07
C ALA A 20 1.41 -10.47 -10.97
N GLU A 21 1.84 -9.46 -10.20
CA GLU A 21 2.78 -9.62 -9.09
C GLU A 21 2.07 -10.17 -7.84
N TYR A 22 0.75 -9.93 -7.71
CA TYR A 22 -0.05 -10.21 -6.51
C TYR A 22 -0.71 -11.60 -6.57
N GLY A 23 0.12 -12.63 -6.47
CA GLY A 23 -0.30 -14.04 -6.56
C GLY A 23 -1.07 -14.56 -5.33
N PRO A 24 -1.60 -15.81 -5.40
CA PRO A 24 -2.48 -16.38 -4.36
C PRO A 24 -1.88 -16.43 -2.96
N HIS A 25 -0.56 -16.53 -2.85
CA HIS A 25 0.15 -16.54 -1.57
C HIS A 25 0.09 -15.19 -0.87
N LEU A 26 0.35 -14.10 -1.61
CA LEU A 26 0.27 -12.74 -1.09
C LEU A 26 -1.17 -12.32 -0.81
N GLN A 27 -2.12 -12.77 -1.64
CA GLN A 27 -3.55 -12.50 -1.47
C GLN A 27 -4.12 -12.98 -0.13
N ARG A 28 -3.50 -13.98 0.49
CA ARG A 28 -3.90 -14.46 1.82
C ARG A 28 -3.36 -13.62 2.97
N LEU A 29 -2.43 -12.69 2.70
CA LEU A 29 -1.67 -11.98 3.74
C LEU A 29 -2.10 -10.52 3.88
N PHE A 30 -2.27 -9.80 2.77
CA PHE A 30 -2.55 -8.36 2.77
C PHE A 30 -3.21 -7.92 1.48
N THR A 31 -3.86 -6.76 1.46
CA THR A 31 -4.36 -6.12 0.23
C THR A 31 -3.50 -4.89 -0.09
N PRO A 32 -2.74 -4.88 -1.20
CA PRO A 32 -1.84 -3.79 -1.52
C PRO A 32 -2.56 -2.58 -2.12
N VAL A 33 -1.89 -1.44 -2.10
CA VAL A 33 -2.18 -0.31 -2.99
C VAL A 33 -1.57 -0.60 -4.35
N MET A 34 -2.39 -0.63 -5.40
CA MET A 34 -1.90 -0.78 -6.76
C MET A 34 -1.41 0.57 -7.29
N THR A 35 -0.11 0.70 -7.47
CA THR A 35 0.56 1.95 -7.81
C THR A 35 0.66 2.20 -9.32
N GLY A 36 0.58 1.14 -10.12
CA GLY A 36 0.89 1.20 -11.55
C GLY A 36 2.38 0.99 -11.84
N VAL A 37 2.71 0.79 -13.11
CA VAL A 37 4.07 0.50 -13.56
C VAL A 37 4.72 1.78 -14.08
N GLY A 38 5.89 2.12 -13.55
CA GLY A 38 6.65 3.30 -13.95
C GLY A 38 6.80 4.31 -12.81
N PRO A 39 7.83 5.16 -12.88
CA PRO A 39 8.15 6.11 -11.80
C PRO A 39 7.07 7.18 -11.63
N VAL A 40 6.41 7.59 -12.71
CA VAL A 40 5.38 8.64 -12.68
C VAL A 40 4.11 8.11 -12.04
N GLU A 41 3.64 6.97 -12.52
CA GLU A 41 2.45 6.27 -12.05
C GLU A 41 2.57 5.97 -10.56
N ALA A 42 3.70 5.37 -10.16
CA ALA A 42 3.93 4.99 -8.79
C ALA A 42 4.00 6.19 -7.85
N GLY A 43 4.74 7.25 -8.23
CA GLY A 43 4.86 8.46 -7.44
C GLY A 43 3.52 9.17 -7.25
N VAL A 44 2.74 9.33 -8.33
CA VAL A 44 1.43 10.00 -8.27
C VAL A 44 0.45 9.19 -7.42
N ARG A 45 0.34 7.87 -7.63
CA ARG A 45 -0.62 7.06 -6.88
C ARG A 45 -0.28 6.94 -5.41
N LEU A 46 0.96 6.60 -5.08
CA LEU A 46 1.36 6.44 -3.68
C LEU A 46 1.33 7.78 -2.95
N GLY A 47 1.76 8.87 -3.59
CA GLY A 47 1.71 10.22 -3.01
C GLY A 47 0.28 10.66 -2.68
N ALA A 48 -0.66 10.43 -3.59
CA ALA A 48 -2.07 10.72 -3.34
C ALA A 48 -2.63 9.88 -2.18
N GLU A 49 -2.34 8.58 -2.16
CA GLU A 49 -2.78 7.68 -1.10
C GLU A 49 -2.26 8.08 0.29
N LEU A 50 -0.97 8.38 0.41
CA LEU A 50 -0.38 8.84 1.67
C LEU A 50 -0.93 10.20 2.10
N SER A 51 -1.27 11.08 1.15
CA SER A 51 -1.93 12.36 1.45
C SER A 51 -3.31 12.15 2.07
N TRP A 52 -4.12 11.23 1.54
CA TRP A 52 -5.40 10.84 2.12
C TRP A 52 -5.23 10.22 3.51
N LEU A 53 -4.33 9.25 3.66
CA LEU A 53 -4.07 8.63 4.97
C LEU A 53 -3.59 9.66 6.00
N LYS A 54 -2.82 10.67 5.58
CA LYS A 54 -2.40 11.77 6.45
C LYS A 54 -3.57 12.63 6.91
N SER A 55 -4.53 12.95 6.04
CA SER A 55 -5.71 13.73 6.43
C SER A 55 -6.60 12.98 7.43
N GLU A 56 -6.61 11.64 7.35
CA GLU A 56 -7.32 10.74 8.26
C GLU A 56 -6.53 10.38 9.54
N ARG A 57 -5.31 10.91 9.72
CA ARG A 57 -4.39 10.53 10.82
C ARG A 57 -4.10 9.02 10.88
N ALA A 58 -3.99 8.39 9.73
CA ALA A 58 -3.81 6.95 9.53
C ALA A 58 -2.57 6.61 8.69
N LEU A 59 -1.51 7.44 8.75
CA LEU A 59 -0.26 7.16 8.06
C LEU A 59 0.36 5.83 8.53
N PRO A 60 0.91 5.01 7.63
CA PRO A 60 1.60 3.79 8.00
C PRO A 60 2.93 4.09 8.68
N ASP A 61 3.37 3.17 9.54
CA ASP A 61 4.72 3.17 10.12
C ASP A 61 5.78 2.72 9.09
N LEU A 62 5.38 1.91 8.11
CA LEU A 62 6.25 1.34 7.08
C LEU A 62 5.50 1.15 5.74
N VAL A 63 6.16 1.47 4.63
CA VAL A 63 5.72 1.12 3.27
C VAL A 63 6.66 0.04 2.72
N VAL A 64 6.08 -1.03 2.16
CA VAL A 64 6.80 -2.16 1.54
C VAL A 64 6.36 -2.32 0.10
#